data_AF-A0A260SIU2-F1
#
_entry.id   AF-A0A260SIU2-F1
#
_cell.length_a   1.000
_cell.length_b   1.000
_cell.length_c   1.000
_cell.angle_alpha   90.00
_cell.angle_beta   90.00
_cell.angle_gamma   90.00
#
_symmetry.space_group_name_H-M   'P 1'
#
loop_
_entity.id
_entity.type
_entity.pdbx_description
1 polymer ?
#
loop_
_entity_poly.entity_id
_entity_poly.type
_entity_poly.pdbx_seq_one_letter_code
_entity_poly.pdbx_strand_id
1 'polypeptide(L)' 'MTPLDSVDPLMAFAVAWEPYGGASAADVFVEFGLHMVEYRRRLAEQLRSPSTEHLEPALRERLLNYSTRPPLRSRRIGE' A
#
# COMPACT_ATOMS: atom_id res chain seq x y z
N MET A 1 18.79 -15.16 -4.31
CA MET A 1 17.33 -15.25 -4.42
C MET A 1 16.77 -14.81 -3.07
N THR A 2 16.48 -13.51 -2.95
CA THR A 2 16.10 -12.87 -1.68
C THR A 2 14.68 -13.28 -1.29
N PRO A 3 14.37 -13.49 0.00
CA PRO A 3 13.03 -13.89 0.46
C PRO A 3 11.91 -12.87 0.19
N LEU A 4 12.25 -11.71 -0.39
CA LEU A 4 11.31 -10.69 -0.85
C LEU A 4 10.64 -11.03 -2.20
N ASP A 5 11.12 -12.05 -2.93
CA ASP A 5 10.49 -12.52 -4.17
C ASP A 5 9.07 -13.10 -3.91
N SER A 6 8.78 -13.45 -2.66
CA SER A 6 7.47 -13.98 -2.21
C SER A 6 6.57 -12.94 -1.55
N VAL A 7 7.04 -11.71 -1.33
CA VAL A 7 6.19 -10.62 -0.84
C VAL A 7 5.60 -9.94 -2.06
N ASP A 8 4.28 -9.93 -2.15
CA ASP A 8 3.60 -9.30 -3.27
C ASP A 8 4.06 -7.83 -3.42
N PRO A 9 4.43 -7.41 -4.65
CA PRO A 9 5.02 -6.09 -4.86
C PRO A 9 4.10 -4.94 -4.45
N LEU A 10 2.77 -5.12 -4.46
CA LEU A 10 1.84 -4.10 -3.96
C LEU A 10 2.00 -3.91 -2.46
N MET A 11 2.21 -5.00 -1.72
CA MET A 11 2.37 -4.98 -0.27
C MET A 11 3.71 -4.37 0.13
N ALA A 12 4.80 -4.78 -0.53
CA ALA A 12 6.13 -4.21 -0.30
C ALA A 12 6.12 -2.68 -0.54
N PHE A 13 5.46 -2.23 -1.61
CA PHE A 13 5.28 -0.81 -1.88
C PHE A 13 4.44 -0.13 -0.80
N ALA A 14 3.31 -0.71 -0.39
CA ALA A 14 2.46 -0.12 0.64
C ALA A 14 3.21 0.09 1.97
N VAL A 15 4.05 -0.87 2.36
CA VAL A 15 4.89 -0.80 3.57
C VAL A 15 5.96 0.30 3.44
N ALA A 16 6.60 0.43 2.28
CA ALA A 16 7.60 1.48 2.05
C ALA A 16 7.00 2.90 2.16
N TRP A 17 5.74 3.07 1.76
CA TRP A 17 5.05 4.36 1.78
C TRP A 17 4.29 4.65 3.08
N GLU A 18 4.11 3.65 3.93
CA GLU A 18 3.46 3.74 5.24
C GLU A 18 3.94 4.94 6.10
N PRO A 19 5.25 5.17 6.31
CA PRO A 19 5.73 6.30 7.13
C PRO A 19 5.37 7.68 6.58
N TYR A 20 5.02 7.78 5.29
CA TYR A 20 4.61 9.01 4.62
C TYR A 20 3.08 9.18 4.57
N GLY A 21 2.33 8.30 5.22
CA GLY A 21 0.86 8.26 5.15
C GLY A 21 0.32 7.50 3.93
N GLY A 22 1.18 6.75 3.24
CA GLY A 22 0.86 5.94 2.08
C GLY A 22 1.12 6.64 0.74
N ALA A 23 1.12 5.85 -0.34
CA ALA A 23 1.48 6.33 -1.67
C ALA A 23 0.42 7.26 -2.26
N SER A 24 0.84 8.18 -3.14
CA SER A 24 -0.09 9.01 -3.90
C SER A 24 -0.61 8.27 -5.14
N ALA A 25 -1.69 8.76 -5.74
CA ALA A 25 -2.23 8.18 -6.98
C ALA A 25 -1.24 8.27 -8.15
N ALA A 26 -0.37 9.29 -8.17
CA ALA A 26 0.64 9.44 -9.21
C ALA A 26 1.75 8.40 -9.04
N ASP A 27 2.24 8.19 -7.81
CA ASP A 27 3.28 7.19 -7.53
C ASP A 27 2.80 5.77 -7.85
N VAL A 28 1.56 5.44 -7.46
CA VAL A 28 0.92 4.16 -7.79
C VAL A 28 0.79 3.96 -9.30
N PHE A 29 0.43 5.01 -10.04
CA PHE A 29 0.29 4.93 -11.49
C PHE A 29 1.65 4.78 -12.19
N VAL A 30 2.69 5.47 -11.72
CA VAL A 30 4.04 5.35 -12.26
C VAL A 30 4.62 3.95 -12.00
N GLU A 31 4.43 3.41 -10.80
CA GLU A 31 5.03 2.14 -10.42
C GLU A 31 4.29 0.93 -11.02
N PHE A 32 2.95 0.94 -11.01
CA PHE A 32 2.14 -0.23 -11.37
C PHE A 32 1.28 -0.03 -12.61
N GLY A 33 1.17 1.18 -13.15
CA GLY A 33 0.21 1.50 -14.21
C GLY A 33 -1.25 1.39 -13.76
N LEU A 34 -1.51 1.36 -12.45
CA LEU A 34 -2.84 1.16 -11.88
C LEU A 34 -3.46 2.49 -11.43
N HIS A 35 -4.78 2.60 -11.58
CA HIS A 35 -5.53 3.62 -10.86
C HIS A 35 -5.53 3.30 -9.36
N MET A 36 -5.49 4.34 -8.53
CA MET A 36 -5.51 4.24 -7.06
C MET A 36 -6.64 3.33 -6.53
N VAL A 37 -7.82 3.36 -7.17
CA VAL A 37 -8.96 2.51 -6.77
C VAL A 37 -8.65 1.02 -6.96
N GLU A 38 -8.06 0.65 -8.09
CA GLU A 38 -7.69 -0.74 -8.40
C GLU A 38 -6.54 -1.21 -7.52
N TYR A 39 -5.53 -0.36 -7.29
CA TYR A 39 -4.44 -0.64 -6.37
C TYR A 39 -4.94 -0.96 -4.96
N ARG A 40 -5.86 -0.13 -4.43
CA ARG A 40 -6.44 -0.34 -3.10
C ARG A 40 -7.29 -1.60 -3.01
N ARG A 41 -8.05 -1.91 -4.07
CA ARG A 41 -8.83 -3.16 -4.12
C ARG A 41 -7.91 -4.36 -3.97
N ARG A 42 -6.85 -4.42 -4.79
CA ARG A 42 -5.87 -5.50 -4.75
C ARG A 42 -5.13 -5.58 -3.42
N LEU A 43 -4.73 -4.43 -2.86
CA LEU A 43 -4.09 -4.36 -1.55
C LEU A 43 -5.02 -4.91 -0.45
N ALA A 44 -6.30 -4.56 -0.46
CA ALA A 44 -7.27 -5.07 0.50
C ALA A 44 -7.54 -6.58 0.33
N GLU A 45 -7.55 -7.09 -0.90
CA GLU A 45 -7.66 -8.53 -1.18
C GLU A 45 -6.46 -9.32 -0.61
N GLN A 46 -5.26 -8.78 -0.75
CA GLN A 46 -4.06 -9.40 -0.17
C GLN A 46 -4.02 -9.31 1.35
N LEU A 47 -4.38 -8.16 1.92
CA LEU A 47 -4.50 -7.97 3.37
C LEU A 47 -5.61 -8.82 4.00
N ARG A 48 -6.46 -9.47 3.21
CA ARG A 48 -7.45 -10.46 3.67
C ARG A 48 -6.95 -11.90 3.53
N SER A 49 -5.87 -12.12 2.79
CA SER A 49 -5.32 -13.44 2.55
C SER A 49 -4.47 -13.92 3.75
N PRO A 50 -4.51 -15.22 4.09
CA PRO A 50 -3.76 -15.79 5.22
C PRO A 50 -2.23 -15.67 5.03
N SER A 51 -1.74 -15.47 3.80
CA SER A 51 -0.34 -15.19 3.50
C SER A 51 0.22 -13.94 4.21
N THR A 52 -0.65 -13.06 4.74
CA THR A 52 -0.28 -11.85 5.47
C THR A 52 -0.30 -12.01 7.00
N GLU A 53 -0.41 -13.24 7.52
CA GLU A 53 -0.35 -13.53 8.97
C GLU A 53 1.01 -13.20 9.60
N HIS A 54 2.09 -13.19 8.81
CA HIS A 54 3.42 -12.76 9.27
C HIS A 54 3.56 -11.23 9.41
N LEU A 55 2.58 -10.45 8.92
CA LEU A 55 2.62 -9.00 9.03
C LEU A 55 2.23 -8.57 10.45
N GLU A 56 2.96 -7.61 11.02
CA GLU A 56 2.59 -7.05 12.31
C GLU A 56 1.14 -6.53 12.31
N PRO A 57 0.34 -6.86 13.35
CA PRO A 57 -1.09 -6.52 13.37
C PRO A 57 -1.35 -5.01 13.30
N ALA A 58 -0.49 -4.20 13.93
CA ALA A 58 -0.59 -2.74 13.86
C ALA A 58 -0.29 -2.20 12.45
N LEU A 59 0.70 -2.76 11.77
CA LEU A 59 1.02 -2.41 10.39
C LEU A 59 -0.13 -2.80 9.45
N ARG A 60 -0.71 -3.99 9.64
CA ARG A 60 -1.87 -4.48 8.88
C ARG A 60 -3.06 -3.54 9.00
N GLU A 61 -3.36 -3.07 10.20
CA GLU A 61 -4.46 -2.14 10.45
C GLU A 61 -4.22 -0.79 9.75
N ARG A 62 -2.99 -0.26 9.79
CA ARG A 62 -2.61 0.98 9.11
C ARG A 62 -2.77 0.86 7.59
N LEU A 63 -2.31 -0.24 7.01
CA LEU A 63 -2.46 -0.50 5.58
C LEU A 63 -3.93 -0.69 5.18
N LEU A 64 -4.74 -1.37 6.00
CA LEU A 64 -6.18 -1.50 5.78
C LEU A 64 -6.88 -0.14 5.83
N ASN A 65 -6.52 0.72 6.79
CA ASN A 65 -7.04 2.08 6.90
C ASN A 65 -6.68 2.91 5.66
N TYR A 66 -5.43 2.83 5.19
CA TYR A 66 -5.00 3.46 3.95
C TYR A 66 -5.76 2.94 2.72
N SER A 67 -5.99 1.63 2.63
CA SER A 67 -6.71 1.03 1.49
C SER A 67 -8.19 1.45 1.42
N THR A 68 -8.79 1.77 2.57
CA THR A 68 -10.22 2.09 2.68
C THR A 68 -10.50 3.59 2.71
N ARG A 69 -9.55 4.44 3.17
CA ARG A 69 -9.74 5.89 3.20
C ARG A 69 -9.24 6.56 1.92
N PRO A 70 -10.00 7.45 1.28
CA PRO A 70 -9.43 8.34 0.25
C PRO A 70 -8.19 9.01 0.84
N PRO A 71 -7.07 9.07 0.09
CA PRO A 71 -5.90 9.73 0.65
C PRO A 71 -6.34 11.17 0.86
N LEU A 72 -6.26 11.64 2.11
CA LEU A 72 -6.28 13.07 2.37
C LEU A 72 -5.21 13.61 1.45
N ARG A 73 -5.59 14.42 0.45
CA ARG A 73 -4.64 15.01 -0.49
C ARG A 73 -3.54 15.61 0.37
N SER A 74 -2.36 14.98 0.39
CA SER A 74 -1.19 15.57 1.01
C SER A 74 -1.01 16.88 0.26
N ARG A 75 -1.41 17.98 0.90
CA ARG A 75 -1.21 19.32 0.39
C ARG A 75 0.29 19.39 0.16
N ARG A 76 0.69 19.44 -1.11
CA ARG A 76 2.09 19.61 -1.47
C ARG A 76 2.59 20.82 -0.71
N ILE A 77 3.43 20.59 0.29
CA ILE A 77 4.33 21.60 0.82
C ILE A 77 5.53 21.51 -0.11
N GLY A 78 5.57 22.47 -1.03
CA GLY A 78 6.62 22.80 -1.97
C GLY A 78 6.18 24.17 -2.51
N GLU A 79 6.50 25.23 -1.77
CA GLU A 79 7.68 26.09 -2.01
C GLU A 79 7.53 26.90 -3.31
#